data_AF-A0A957QSD8-F1
#
_entry.id   AF-A0A957QSD8-F1
#
_cell.length_a   1.000
_cell.length_b   1.000
_cell.length_c   1.000
_cell.angle_alpha   90.00
_cell.angle_beta   90.00
_cell.angle_gamma   90.00
#
_symmetry.space_group_name_H-M   'P 1'
#
loop_
_entity.id
_entity.type
_entity.pdbx_description
1 polymer ?
#
loop_
_entity_poly.entity_id
_entity_poly.type
_entity_poly.pdbx_seq_one_letter_code
_entity_poly.pdbx_strand_id
1 'polypeptide(L)'
;LTGQQFGAFHRALLNAFSLDELRMMVRIELGENLDTIASTGSLSAITEALISWAERTGRLAALVQGASKTRPGNRELQAFVASWRKSP
;
A
#
# COMPACT_ATOMS: atom_id res chain seq x y z
N LEU A 1 -6.86 8.47 5.18
CA LEU A 1 -7.54 8.35 3.87
C LEU A 1 -9.04 8.52 4.08
N THR A 2 -9.79 9.03 3.09
CA THR A 2 -11.25 8.84 3.09
C THR A 2 -11.59 7.37 2.81
N GLY A 3 -12.81 6.92 3.11
CA GLY A 3 -13.22 5.53 2.82
C GLY A 3 -13.08 5.16 1.33
N GLN A 4 -13.38 6.10 0.43
CA GLN A 4 -13.18 5.90 -1.01
C GLN A 4 -11.70 5.76 -1.39
N GLN A 5 -10.84 6.60 -0.82
CA GLN A 5 -9.40 6.53 -1.06
C GLN A 5 -8.81 5.22 -0.51
N PHE A 6 -9.26 4.80 0.67
CA PHE A 6 -8.85 3.53 1.27
C PHE A 6 -9.16 2.36 0.34
N GLY A 7 -10.42 2.25 -0.11
CA GLY A 7 -10.82 1.18 -1.02
C GLY A 7 -10.10 1.22 -2.36
N ALA A 8 -9.86 2.41 -2.92
CA ALA A 8 -9.10 2.57 -4.15
C ALA A 8 -7.65 2.11 -3.99
N PHE A 9 -6.99 2.47 -2.88
CA PHE A 9 -5.61 2.09 -2.64
C PHE A 9 -5.47 0.60 -2.34
N HIS A 10 -6.37 0.07 -1.51
CA HIS A 10 -6.44 -1.35 -1.17
C HIS A 10 -6.55 -2.22 -2.42
N ARG A 11 -7.49 -1.90 -3.32
CA ARG A 11 -7.64 -2.61 -4.61
C ARG A 11 -6.40 -2.45 -5.49
N ALA A 12 -5.82 -1.26 -5.57
CA ALA A 12 -4.63 -1.02 -6.38
C ALA A 12 -3.43 -1.87 -5.89
N LEU A 13 -3.24 -2.01 -4.57
CA LEU A 13 -2.21 -2.88 -4.01
C LEU A 13 -2.50 -4.36 -4.30
N LEU A 14 -3.75 -4.81 -4.14
CA LEU A 14 -4.15 -6.19 -4.46
C LEU A 14 -3.91 -6.57 -5.91
N ASN A 15 -4.18 -5.66 -6.83
CA ASN A 15 -3.97 -5.88 -8.26
C ASN A 15 -2.49 -5.76 -8.67
N ALA A 16 -1.65 -5.13 -7.85
CA ALA A 16 -0.26 -4.82 -8.18
C ALA A 16 0.75 -5.83 -7.63
N PHE A 17 0.39 -6.58 -6.59
CA PHE A 17 1.33 -7.40 -5.83
C PHE A 17 0.73 -8.76 -5.47
N SER A 18 1.54 -9.81 -5.57
CA SER A 18 1.36 -11.00 -4.74
C SER A 18 1.83 -10.75 -3.30
N LEU A 19 1.57 -11.69 -2.38
CA LEU A 19 2.02 -11.55 -0.99
C LEU A 19 3.55 -11.39 -0.86
N ASP A 20 4.32 -12.20 -1.58
CA ASP A 20 5.77 -12.16 -1.49
C ASP A 20 6.36 -10.89 -2.11
N GLU A 21 5.73 -10.39 -3.17
CA GLU A 21 6.11 -9.10 -3.76
C GLU A 21 5.77 -7.93 -2.83
N LEU A 22 4.63 -7.99 -2.13
CA LEU A 22 4.24 -7.00 -1.14
C LEU A 22 5.22 -7.00 0.05
N ARG A 23 5.63 -8.18 0.53
CA ARG A 23 6.68 -8.31 1.56
C ARG A 23 7.97 -7.63 1.11
N MET A 24 8.41 -7.91 -0.11
CA MET A 24 9.63 -7.32 -0.66
C MET A 24 9.52 -5.80 -0.78
N MET A 25 8.38 -5.29 -1.27
CA MET A 25 8.14 -3.85 -1.38
C MET A 25 8.19 -3.16 -0.01
N VAL A 26 7.53 -3.73 1.01
CA VAL A 26 7.57 -3.21 2.38
C VAL A 26 8.99 -3.24 2.94
N ARG A 27 9.75 -4.30 2.68
CA ARG A 27 11.13 -4.42 3.15
C ARG A 27 12.05 -3.40 2.50
N ILE A 28 11.96 -3.21 1.19
CA ILE A 28 12.85 -2.33 0.43
C ILE A 28 12.47 -0.85 0.61
N GLU A 29 11.19 -0.52 0.43
CA GLU A 29 10.76 0.88 0.36
C GLU A 29 10.42 1.47 1.73
N LEU A 30 10.02 0.64 2.70
CA LEU A 30 9.67 1.10 4.05
C LEU A 30 10.70 0.68 5.12
N GLY A 31 11.59 -0.26 4.79
CA GLY A 31 12.57 -0.81 5.75
C GLY A 31 11.96 -1.76 6.78
N GLU A 32 10.69 -2.13 6.62
CA GLU A 32 9.91 -2.85 7.62
C GLU A 32 9.71 -4.32 7.28
N ASN A 33 9.29 -5.11 8.26
CA ASN A 33 8.89 -6.50 8.03
C ASN A 33 7.36 -6.59 8.01
N LEU A 34 6.78 -6.95 6.85
CA LEU A 34 5.33 -7.08 6.70
C LEU A 34 4.75 -8.09 7.71
N ASP A 35 5.45 -9.18 8.02
CA ASP A 35 4.93 -10.19 8.96
C ASP A 35 4.89 -9.66 10.42
N THR A 36 5.63 -8.60 10.75
CA THR A 36 5.51 -7.92 12.06
C THR A 36 4.33 -6.95 12.13
N ILE A 37 3.79 -6.58 10.97
CA ILE A 37 2.65 -5.67 10.82
C ILE A 37 1.36 -6.47 10.68
N ALA A 38 1.37 -7.50 9.84
CA ALA A 38 0.23 -8.32 9.47
C ALA A 38 0.71 -9.77 9.20
N SER A 39 0.68 -10.60 10.23
CA SER A 39 1.22 -11.97 10.19
C SER A 39 0.25 -13.02 9.67
N THR A 40 -1.06 -12.75 9.63
CA THR A 40 -2.08 -13.76 9.35
C THR A 40 -3.22 -13.22 8.50
N GLY A 41 -3.72 -14.03 7.59
CA GLY A 41 -4.91 -13.74 6.81
C GLY A 41 -4.69 -13.86 5.30
N SER A 42 -5.72 -13.50 4.54
CA SER A 42 -5.63 -13.39 3.09
C SER A 42 -4.78 -12.17 2.70
N LEU A 43 -4.30 -12.12 1.46
CA LEU A 43 -3.62 -10.94 0.91
C LEU A 43 -4.48 -9.67 1.07
N SER A 44 -5.80 -9.78 0.96
CA SER A 44 -6.75 -8.69 1.22
C SER A 44 -6.67 -8.17 2.64
N ALA A 45 -6.75 -9.05 3.64
CA ALA A 45 -6.65 -8.67 5.04
C ALA A 45 -5.27 -8.09 5.39
N ILE A 46 -4.20 -8.68 4.86
CA ILE A 46 -2.82 -8.20 5.04
C ILE A 46 -2.65 -6.80 4.45
N THR A 47 -3.20 -6.56 3.26
CA THR A 47 -3.15 -5.25 2.59
C THR A 47 -3.92 -4.19 3.40
N GLU A 48 -5.10 -4.53 3.91
CA GLU A 48 -5.88 -3.65 4.79
C GLU A 48 -5.11 -3.28 6.07
N ALA A 49 -4.53 -4.26 6.74
CA ALA A 49 -3.74 -4.08 7.96
C ALA A 49 -2.50 -3.22 7.70
N LEU A 50 -1.81 -3.43 6.57
CA LEU A 50 -0.67 -2.61 6.16
C LEU A 50 -1.06 -1.14 5.94
N ILE A 51 -2.18 -0.87 5.26
CA ILE A 51 -2.66 0.51 5.05
C ILE A 51 -2.99 1.15 6.40
N SER A 52 -3.72 0.43 7.27
CA SER A 52 -4.13 0.92 8.59
C SER A 52 -2.94 1.21 9.49
N TRP A 53 -1.92 0.35 9.46
CA TRP A 53 -0.66 0.56 10.14
C TRP A 53 0.07 1.80 9.61
N ALA A 54 0.08 2.00 8.29
CA ALA A 54 0.76 3.15 7.67
C ALA A 54 0.06 4.47 8.04
N GLU A 55 -1.27 4.48 8.16
CA GLU A 55 -2.02 5.64 8.66
C GLU A 55 -1.67 5.95 10.12
N ARG A 56 -1.70 4.92 11.00
CA ARG A 56 -1.42 5.08 12.43
C ARG A 56 0.02 5.50 12.74
N THR A 57 0.96 5.14 11.89
CA THR A 57 2.40 5.42 12.08
C THR A 57 2.90 6.63 11.28
N GLY A 58 2.04 7.31 10.52
CA GLY A 58 2.43 8.42 9.66
C GLY A 58 3.26 8.00 8.43
N ARG A 59 3.26 6.71 8.09
CA ARG A 59 4.02 6.13 6.97
C ARG A 59 3.21 5.94 5.69
N LEU A 60 1.96 6.42 5.68
CA LEU A 60 1.10 6.34 4.50
C LEU A 60 1.76 6.90 3.24
N ALA A 61 2.45 8.05 3.35
CA ALA A 61 3.13 8.65 2.21
C ALA A 61 4.25 7.75 1.65
N ALA A 62 5.05 7.13 2.53
CA ALA A 62 6.10 6.20 2.13
C ALA A 62 5.50 4.95 1.47
N LEU A 63 4.40 4.41 2.01
CA LEU A 63 3.70 3.27 1.43
C LEU A 63 3.18 3.57 0.02
N VAL A 64 2.54 4.72 -0.17
CA VAL A 64 1.99 5.14 -1.48
C VAL A 64 3.10 5.35 -2.51
N GLN A 65 4.17 6.04 -2.12
CA GLN A 65 5.30 6.32 -3.01
C GLN A 65 6.07 5.04 -3.35
N GLY A 66 6.36 4.20 -2.36
CA GLY A 66 7.06 2.92 -2.52
C GLY A 66 6.31 1.96 -3.44
N ALA A 67 5.00 1.82 -3.25
CA ALA A 67 4.16 0.99 -4.10
C ALA A 67 4.17 1.49 -5.56
N SER A 68 3.99 2.79 -5.77
CA SER A 68 4.00 3.40 -7.11
C SER A 68 5.36 3.28 -7.82
N LYS A 69 6.45 3.50 -7.09
CA LYS A 69 7.83 3.37 -7.59
C LYS A 69 8.16 1.93 -7.98
N THR A 70 7.69 0.95 -7.20
CA THR A 70 7.91 -0.49 -7.46
C THR A 70 7.10 -0.98 -8.67
N ARG A 71 5.98 -0.32 -8.97
CA ARG A 71 5.05 -0.68 -10.05
C ARG A 71 4.73 0.53 -10.95
N PRO A 72 5.73 1.09 -11.66
CA PRO A 72 5.53 2.30 -12.45
C PRO A 72 4.49 2.12 -13.58
N GLY A 73 4.33 0.88 -14.08
CA GLY A 73 3.33 0.54 -15.11
C GLY A 73 1.93 0.23 -14.59
N ASN A 74 1.72 0.13 -13.26
CA ASN A 74 0.39 -0.19 -12.71
C ASN A 74 -0.50 1.06 -12.72
N ARG A 75 -1.46 1.10 -13.65
CA ARG A 75 -2.34 2.26 -13.87
C ARG A 75 -3.19 2.61 -12.64
N GLU A 76 -3.61 1.63 -11.85
CA GLU A 76 -4.43 1.87 -10.66
C GLU A 76 -3.65 2.59 -9.57
N LEU A 77 -2.40 2.19 -9.33
CA LEU A 77 -1.50 2.87 -8.41
C LEU A 77 -1.19 4.29 -8.88
N GLN A 78 -0.91 4.49 -10.19
CA GLN A 78 -0.67 5.83 -10.72
C GLN A 78 -1.89 6.75 -10.58
N ALA A 79 -3.08 6.23 -10.88
CA ALA A 79 -4.34 6.96 -10.69
C ALA A 79 -4.58 7.31 -9.23
N PHE A 80 -4.34 6.36 -8.32
CA PHE A 80 -4.44 6.60 -6.89
C PHE A 80 -3.51 7.73 -6.44
N VAL A 81 -2.21 7.66 -6.77
CA VAL A 81 -1.20 8.69 -6.41
C VAL A 81 -1.61 10.07 -6.94
N ALA A 82 -2.10 10.13 -8.18
CA ALA A 82 -2.55 11.39 -8.78
C ALA A 82 -3.75 12.00 -8.06
N SER A 83 -4.70 11.18 -7.60
CA SER A 83 -5.85 11.65 -6.81
C SER A 83 -5.45 12.03 -5.37
N TRP A 84 -4.54 11.27 -4.76
CA TRP A 84 -4.09 11.47 -3.39
C TRP A 84 -3.31 12.78 -3.23
N ARG A 85 -2.42 13.11 -4.18
CA ARG A 85 -1.67 14.38 -4.21
C ARG A 85 -2.54 15.64 -4.33
N LYS A 86 -3.78 15.50 -4.80
CA LYS A 86 -4.73 16.61 -4.97
C LYS A 86 -5.62 16.84 -3.74
N SER A 87 -5.45 16.04 -2.68
CA SER A 87 -6.17 16.24 -1.42
C SER A 87 -5.47 17.35 -0.61
N PRO A 88 -6.20 18.35 -0.09
CA PRO A 88 -5.64 19.45 0.68
C PRO A 88 -4.98 19.01 1.98
#